data_AF-A0A7U7DAX2-F1
#
_entry.id   AF-A0A7U7DAX2-F1
#
_cell.length_a   1.000
_cell.length_b   1.000
_cell.length_c   1.000
_cell.angle_alpha   90.00
_cell.angle_beta   90.00
_cell.angle_gamma   90.00
#
_symmetry.space_group_name_H-M   'P 1'
#
loop_
_entity.id
_entity.type
_entity.pdbx_description
1 polymer ?
#
loop_
_entity_poly.entity_id
_entity_poly.type
_entity_poly.pdbx_seq_one_letter_code
_entity_poly.pdbx_strand_id
1 'polypeptide(L)'
;MKWLISLCGLWCLPLLMLADARAADRAAGVVRCESKDMARVHCAMDTEHGVQLVRQLSETSCIRGSEWDIERNGVWVEQGCRAEFAAARVLSAPQMRRVVRCDSNGGKVVCPVVLRGAPVRLLRQRSVWPCKEGRSWGARRNEIWVSRGCDGEFEVAAEDGSGFVAMPRMVTCESKKGARRTCGISVERQVRVGRQISKKECVEGQTWGWSRDGVWVNDGCRAEFIVD
;
A
#
# COMPACT_ATOMS: atom_id res chain seq x y z
N MET A 1 -73.35 -47.24 8.83
CA MET A 1 -72.34 -48.32 8.85
C MET A 1 -70.99 -47.62 9.00
N LYS A 2 -70.28 -47.69 10.15
CA LYS A 2 -69.08 -48.55 10.36
C LYS A 2 -68.28 -48.68 9.04
N TRP A 3 -67.09 -48.13 8.81
CA TRP A 3 -65.84 -47.97 9.60
C TRP A 3 -64.89 -46.99 8.83
N LEU A 4 -63.68 -46.54 9.25
CA LEU A 4 -62.82 -46.74 10.43
C LEU A 4 -61.88 -45.50 10.69
N ILE A 5 -60.73 -45.72 11.34
CA ILE A 5 -59.63 -44.83 11.78
C ILE A 5 -58.41 -44.93 10.83
N SER A 6 -57.65 -43.85 10.59
CA SER A 6 -56.16 -43.87 10.64
C SER A 6 -55.51 -42.47 10.70
N LEU A 7 -54.44 -42.32 11.49
CA LEU A 7 -53.56 -41.14 11.56
C LEU A 7 -52.32 -41.36 10.65
N CYS A 8 -51.68 -40.28 10.18
CA CYS A 8 -50.21 -40.03 10.34
C CYS A 8 -49.72 -38.77 9.60
N GLY A 9 -48.65 -38.13 10.14
CA GLY A 9 -47.68 -37.25 9.44
C GLY A 9 -48.25 -36.06 8.63
N LEU A 10 -48.19 -34.80 9.06
CA LEU A 10 -47.01 -34.07 9.54
C LEU A 10 -45.78 -34.31 8.63
N TRP A 11 -45.49 -33.36 7.74
CA TRP A 11 -44.17 -32.73 7.52
C TRP A 11 -44.21 -31.67 6.41
N CYS A 12 -44.21 -30.39 6.81
CA CYS A 12 -43.73 -29.32 5.94
C CYS A 12 -42.21 -29.44 5.83
N LEU A 13 -41.71 -29.96 4.71
CA LEU A 13 -40.30 -29.81 4.35
C LEU A 13 -40.13 -28.45 3.66
N PRO A 14 -39.37 -27.50 4.24
CA PRO A 14 -39.11 -26.23 3.58
C PRO A 14 -38.24 -26.48 2.36
N LEU A 15 -38.57 -25.82 1.24
CA LEU A 15 -37.74 -25.82 0.04
C LEU A 15 -36.45 -25.04 0.35
N LEU A 16 -35.43 -25.73 0.84
CA LEU A 16 -34.11 -25.18 1.08
C LEU A 16 -33.56 -24.67 -0.25
N MET A 17 -33.57 -23.34 -0.40
CA MET A 17 -32.83 -22.65 -1.45
C MET A 17 -31.34 -22.97 -1.26
N LEU A 18 -30.84 -23.91 -2.07
CA LEU A 18 -29.41 -24.13 -2.25
C LEU A 18 -28.84 -22.90 -2.96
N ALA A 19 -28.55 -21.86 -2.17
CA ALA A 19 -27.72 -20.76 -2.62
C ALA A 19 -26.37 -21.34 -3.07
N ASP A 20 -26.02 -21.15 -4.34
CA ASP A 20 -24.83 -21.77 -4.92
C ASP A 20 -23.57 -21.19 -4.25
N ALA A 21 -22.96 -22.01 -3.39
CA ALA A 21 -21.78 -21.63 -2.60
C ALA A 21 -20.59 -21.19 -3.48
N ARG A 22 -20.60 -21.50 -4.77
CA ARG A 22 -19.64 -20.99 -5.77
C ARG A 22 -19.62 -19.47 -5.94
N ALA A 23 -20.62 -18.75 -5.42
CA ALA A 23 -20.61 -17.29 -5.45
C ALA A 23 -19.64 -16.66 -4.42
N ALA A 24 -19.38 -17.34 -3.30
CA ALA A 24 -18.60 -16.79 -2.19
C ALA A 24 -17.08 -16.75 -2.43
N ASP A 25 -16.56 -17.66 -3.26
CA ASP A 25 -15.11 -17.85 -3.47
C ASP A 25 -14.43 -16.69 -4.22
N ARG A 26 -15.21 -15.83 -4.88
CA ARG A 26 -14.70 -14.64 -5.59
C ARG A 26 -14.24 -13.51 -4.65
N ALA A 27 -14.52 -13.60 -3.35
CA ALA A 27 -14.22 -12.53 -2.39
C ALA A 27 -12.73 -12.45 -1.98
N ALA A 28 -11.94 -13.50 -2.21
CA ALA A 28 -10.55 -13.58 -1.75
C ALA A 28 -9.50 -13.18 -2.79
N GLY A 29 -9.88 -13.00 -4.07
CA GLY A 29 -8.91 -12.72 -5.16
C GLY A 29 -7.95 -13.89 -5.49
N VAL A 30 -8.12 -15.02 -4.80
CA VAL A 30 -7.51 -16.31 -5.10
C VAL A 30 -8.43 -17.03 -6.09
N VAL A 31 -7.86 -17.63 -7.13
CA VAL A 31 -8.55 -18.43 -8.13
C VAL A 31 -7.98 -19.84 -8.11
N ARG A 32 -8.84 -20.80 -7.79
CA ARG A 32 -8.55 -22.23 -7.86
C ARG A 32 -8.67 -22.71 -9.31
N CYS A 33 -7.62 -23.30 -9.86
CA CYS A 33 -7.59 -23.83 -11.21
C CYS A 33 -7.11 -25.29 -11.22
N GLU A 34 -7.80 -26.16 -11.94
CA GLU A 34 -7.61 -27.61 -11.86
C GLU A 34 -7.62 -28.28 -13.23
N SER A 35 -6.47 -28.82 -13.65
CA SER A 35 -6.40 -29.80 -14.73
C SER A 35 -6.91 -31.14 -14.20
N LYS A 36 -7.97 -31.64 -14.85
CA LYS A 36 -8.52 -32.99 -14.67
C LYS A 36 -8.34 -33.74 -15.98
N ASP A 37 -8.12 -35.04 -15.88
CA ASP A 37 -7.97 -35.94 -17.05
C ASP A 37 -6.90 -35.44 -18.05
N MET A 38 -5.83 -34.83 -17.53
CA MET A 38 -4.72 -34.19 -18.26
C MET A 38 -5.10 -33.00 -19.17
N ALA A 39 -6.36 -32.57 -19.19
CA ALA A 39 -6.83 -31.48 -20.05
C ALA A 39 -6.25 -30.11 -19.65
N ARG A 40 -6.00 -29.25 -20.65
CA ARG A 40 -5.69 -27.83 -20.44
C ARG A 40 -6.95 -27.07 -20.05
N VAL A 41 -6.88 -26.34 -18.94
CA VAL A 41 -7.99 -25.58 -18.34
C VAL A 41 -7.53 -24.15 -18.11
N HIS A 42 -8.27 -23.18 -18.65
CA HIS A 42 -8.03 -21.75 -18.44
C HIS A 42 -8.99 -21.21 -17.36
N CYS A 43 -8.44 -20.53 -16.36
CA CYS A 43 -9.19 -19.88 -15.27
C CYS A 43 -8.97 -18.37 -15.29
N ALA A 44 -10.06 -17.62 -15.47
CA ALA A 44 -10.01 -16.17 -15.56
C ALA A 44 -9.62 -15.51 -14.24
N MET A 45 -8.66 -14.60 -14.26
CA MET A 45 -8.21 -13.81 -13.11
C MET A 45 -7.51 -12.51 -13.56
N ASP A 46 -7.30 -11.59 -12.61
CA ASP A 46 -6.44 -10.43 -12.84
C ASP A 46 -4.97 -10.88 -12.99
N THR A 47 -4.36 -10.52 -14.12
CA THR A 47 -2.96 -10.80 -14.43
C THR A 47 -2.14 -9.52 -14.66
N GLU A 48 -2.73 -8.32 -14.52
CA GLU A 48 -2.13 -7.02 -14.83
C GLU A 48 -0.79 -6.79 -14.09
N HIS A 49 -0.72 -7.30 -12.86
CA HIS A 49 0.42 -7.17 -11.96
C HIS A 49 1.19 -8.49 -11.78
N GLY A 50 0.88 -9.51 -12.60
CA GLY A 50 1.38 -10.88 -12.46
C GLY A 50 0.57 -11.74 -11.49
N VAL A 51 0.88 -13.04 -11.48
CA VAL A 51 0.18 -14.08 -10.71
C VAL A 51 1.20 -14.95 -9.98
N GLN A 52 0.85 -15.40 -8.77
CA GLN A 52 1.62 -16.40 -8.02
C GLN A 52 0.78 -17.65 -7.76
N LEU A 53 1.41 -18.82 -7.85
CA LEU A 53 0.85 -20.06 -7.31
C LEU A 53 0.96 -20.01 -5.79
N VAL A 54 -0.17 -19.95 -5.09
CA VAL A 54 -0.22 -19.81 -3.62
C VAL A 54 -0.29 -21.16 -2.90
N ARG A 55 -0.89 -22.17 -3.53
CA ARG A 55 -1.00 -23.50 -2.95
C ARG A 55 -1.17 -24.57 -4.04
N GLN A 56 -0.28 -25.56 -4.06
CA GLN A 56 -0.48 -26.75 -4.90
C GLN A 56 -1.53 -27.67 -4.24
N LEU A 57 -2.40 -28.24 -5.07
CA LEU A 57 -3.50 -29.15 -4.69
C LEU A 57 -3.34 -30.55 -5.32
N SER A 58 -2.53 -30.68 -6.36
CA SER A 58 -2.13 -31.93 -6.98
C SER A 58 -0.87 -32.51 -6.32
N GLU A 59 -0.71 -33.83 -6.40
CA GLU A 59 0.57 -34.51 -6.18
C GLU A 59 1.51 -34.32 -7.38
N THR A 60 0.94 -34.27 -8.60
CA THR A 60 1.61 -33.81 -9.82
C THR A 60 2.14 -32.38 -9.64
N SER A 61 3.36 -32.15 -10.11
CA SER A 61 4.03 -30.85 -10.07
C SER A 61 3.26 -29.78 -10.85
N CYS A 62 3.34 -28.54 -10.36
CA CYS A 62 2.86 -27.35 -11.04
C CYS A 62 4.02 -26.37 -11.28
N ILE A 63 4.85 -26.63 -12.29
CA ILE A 63 6.01 -25.83 -12.67
C ILE A 63 5.58 -24.80 -13.72
N ARG A 64 5.95 -23.52 -13.49
CA ARG A 64 5.60 -22.43 -14.40
C ARG A 64 6.34 -22.60 -15.74
N GLY A 65 5.61 -22.46 -16.85
CA GLY A 65 6.11 -22.68 -18.20
C GLY A 65 6.09 -24.14 -18.66
N SER A 66 5.62 -25.07 -17.81
CA SER A 66 5.42 -26.48 -18.14
C SER A 66 3.96 -26.87 -17.92
N GLU A 67 3.52 -27.06 -16.68
CA GLU A 67 2.13 -27.48 -16.37
C GLU A 67 1.18 -26.30 -16.11
N TRP A 68 1.70 -25.06 -16.02
CA TRP A 68 0.89 -23.84 -15.96
C TRP A 68 1.65 -22.61 -16.45
N ASP A 69 0.95 -21.59 -16.95
CA ASP A 69 1.49 -20.24 -17.12
C ASP A 69 0.37 -19.17 -17.17
N ILE A 70 0.76 -17.91 -17.32
CA ILE A 70 -0.08 -16.71 -17.34
C ILE A 70 -0.47 -16.38 -18.79
N GLU A 71 -1.77 -16.16 -19.01
CA GLU A 71 -2.37 -15.64 -20.23
C GLU A 71 -2.94 -14.23 -19.99
N ARG A 72 -3.45 -13.57 -21.05
CA ARG A 72 -3.83 -12.14 -21.04
C ARG A 72 -4.93 -11.81 -20.00
N ASN A 73 -5.75 -12.78 -19.62
CA ASN A 73 -6.93 -12.60 -18.77
C ASN A 73 -7.14 -13.78 -17.79
N GLY A 74 -6.08 -14.53 -17.50
CA GLY A 74 -6.16 -15.71 -16.64
C GLY A 74 -4.86 -16.49 -16.54
N VAL A 75 -4.93 -17.64 -15.89
CA VAL A 75 -3.90 -18.68 -15.94
C VAL A 75 -4.44 -19.91 -16.63
N TRP A 76 -3.57 -20.66 -17.31
CA TRP A 76 -3.88 -22.02 -17.72
C TRP A 76 -3.14 -23.01 -16.84
N VAL A 77 -3.76 -24.17 -16.61
CA VAL A 77 -3.13 -25.36 -16.02
C VAL A 77 -3.41 -26.56 -16.92
N GLU A 78 -2.51 -27.51 -17.00
CA GLU A 78 -2.64 -28.75 -17.76
C GLU A 78 -1.87 -29.90 -17.09
N GLN A 79 -1.77 -31.05 -17.76
CA GLN A 79 -0.94 -32.19 -17.31
C GLN A 79 -1.25 -32.66 -15.86
N GLY A 80 -2.48 -32.46 -15.40
CA GLY A 80 -2.91 -32.84 -14.06
C GLY A 80 -2.48 -31.90 -12.94
N CYS A 81 -1.89 -30.74 -13.25
CA CYS A 81 -1.64 -29.67 -12.27
C CYS A 81 -2.95 -29.12 -11.71
N ARG A 82 -3.05 -29.04 -10.38
CA ARG A 82 -4.16 -28.43 -9.65
C ARG A 82 -3.60 -27.51 -8.60
N ALA A 83 -4.00 -26.24 -8.61
CA ALA A 83 -3.47 -25.24 -7.70
C ALA A 83 -4.44 -24.08 -7.44
N GLU A 84 -4.20 -23.38 -6.34
CA GLU A 84 -4.74 -22.05 -6.10
C GLU A 84 -3.69 -21.02 -6.53
N PHE A 85 -4.16 -20.00 -7.25
CA PHE A 85 -3.38 -18.88 -7.78
C PHE A 85 -3.92 -17.58 -7.23
N ALA A 86 -3.10 -16.57 -7.02
CA ALA A 86 -3.58 -15.24 -6.66
C ALA A 86 -2.88 -14.16 -7.49
N ALA A 87 -3.63 -13.12 -7.86
CA ALA A 87 -3.06 -11.95 -8.49
C ALA A 87 -2.05 -11.29 -7.53
N ALA A 88 -0.95 -10.75 -8.03
CA ALA A 88 0.07 -10.13 -7.16
C ALA A 88 -0.52 -8.99 -6.31
N ARG A 89 -1.55 -8.30 -6.81
CA ARG A 89 -2.35 -7.28 -6.09
C ARG A 89 -3.10 -7.82 -4.85
N VAL A 90 -3.45 -9.11 -4.86
CA VAL A 90 -4.15 -9.78 -3.75
C VAL A 90 -3.16 -10.22 -2.67
N LEU A 91 -1.94 -10.58 -3.08
CA LEU A 91 -0.85 -10.96 -2.19
C LEU A 91 0.00 -9.79 -1.71
N SER A 92 -0.09 -8.62 -2.37
CA SER A 92 0.42 -7.39 -1.80
C SER A 92 -0.37 -7.08 -0.54
N ALA A 93 0.26 -7.31 0.62
CA ALA A 93 -0.15 -6.71 1.87
C ALA A 93 -0.45 -5.21 1.63
N PRO A 94 -1.46 -4.63 2.30
CA PRO A 94 -1.82 -3.24 2.07
C PRO A 94 -0.56 -2.38 2.20
N GLN A 95 -0.22 -1.66 1.13
CA GLN A 95 1.01 -0.88 1.03
C GLN A 95 0.97 0.32 1.99
N MET A 96 1.19 0.03 3.28
CA MET A 96 1.23 0.99 4.35
C MET A 96 2.65 1.50 4.51
N ARG A 97 2.80 2.82 4.56
CA ARG A 97 4.09 3.43 4.92
C ARG A 97 4.43 3.04 6.35
N ARG A 98 5.61 2.45 6.55
CA ARG A 98 6.17 2.25 7.90
C ARG A 98 6.64 3.60 8.42
N VAL A 99 5.79 4.27 9.21
CA VAL A 99 6.07 5.60 9.75
C VAL A 99 6.52 5.51 11.20
N VAL A 100 7.69 6.07 11.50
CA VAL A 100 8.18 6.30 12.87
C VAL A 100 8.04 7.77 13.19
N ARG A 101 7.37 8.11 14.29
CA ARG A 101 7.38 9.47 14.82
C ARG A 101 8.56 9.63 15.79
N CYS A 102 9.27 10.76 15.70
CA CYS A 102 10.32 11.11 16.64
C CYS A 102 10.33 12.62 16.87
N ASP A 103 10.34 13.05 18.13
CA ASP A 103 10.35 14.48 18.50
C ASP A 103 11.37 14.83 19.59
N SER A 104 11.76 16.10 19.62
CA SER A 104 12.74 16.68 20.53
C SER A 104 12.31 18.07 20.95
N ASN A 105 12.38 18.36 22.25
CA ASN A 105 12.19 19.70 22.80
C ASN A 105 13.48 20.55 22.81
N GLY A 106 14.57 20.07 22.19
CA GLY A 106 15.84 20.81 22.07
C GLY A 106 17.08 19.89 22.06
N GLY A 107 17.19 19.02 23.07
CA GLY A 107 18.28 18.03 23.18
C GLY A 107 18.23 16.94 22.10
N LYS A 108 19.29 16.14 21.95
CA LYS A 108 19.27 14.99 21.04
C LYS A 108 18.39 13.88 21.65
N VAL A 109 17.35 13.49 20.94
CA VAL A 109 16.48 12.33 21.23
C VAL A 109 16.79 11.23 20.24
N VAL A 110 16.71 9.97 20.70
CA VAL A 110 16.92 8.76 19.92
C VAL A 110 15.65 7.92 19.98
N CYS A 111 15.09 7.60 18.81
CA CYS A 111 13.93 6.75 18.64
C CYS A 111 14.40 5.42 18.04
N PRO A 112 14.39 4.31 18.82
CA PRO A 112 14.82 3.00 18.35
C PRO A 112 13.94 2.50 17.20
N VAL A 113 14.56 2.00 16.14
CA VAL A 113 13.86 1.36 15.02
C VAL A 113 14.81 0.38 14.34
N VAL A 114 14.36 -0.83 14.06
CA VAL A 114 15.14 -1.81 13.30
C VAL A 114 15.17 -1.38 11.83
N LEU A 115 16.29 -0.82 11.37
CA LEU A 115 16.44 -0.40 9.96
C LEU A 115 17.08 -1.50 9.11
N ARG A 116 18.07 -2.23 9.65
CA ARG A 116 18.85 -3.25 8.89
C ARG A 116 19.49 -2.71 7.60
N GLY A 117 19.66 -1.40 7.47
CA GLY A 117 20.15 -0.73 6.25
C GLY A 117 19.06 -0.11 5.38
N ALA A 118 17.78 -0.31 5.69
CA ALA A 118 16.67 0.34 5.01
C ALA A 118 16.80 1.88 5.12
N PRO A 119 16.70 2.62 4.00
CA PRO A 119 16.74 4.08 4.02
C PRO A 119 15.53 4.67 4.75
N VAL A 120 15.73 5.87 5.29
CA VAL A 120 14.73 6.64 6.04
C VAL A 120 14.62 8.02 5.41
N ARG A 121 13.40 8.51 5.21
CA ARG A 121 13.14 9.86 4.70
C ARG A 121 12.15 10.61 5.61
N LEU A 122 12.29 11.93 5.70
CA LEU A 122 11.31 12.76 6.39
C LEU A 122 10.02 12.80 5.57
N LEU A 123 8.94 12.22 6.10
CA LEU A 123 7.62 12.22 5.47
C LEU A 123 6.86 13.51 5.77
N ARG A 124 6.92 13.99 7.02
CA ARG A 124 6.23 15.20 7.46
C ARG A 124 6.91 15.84 8.67
N GLN A 125 7.34 17.10 8.55
CA GLN A 125 7.66 17.93 9.71
C GLN A 125 6.39 18.38 10.43
N ARG A 126 6.35 18.23 11.76
CA ARG A 126 5.27 18.68 12.65
C ARG A 126 5.68 19.87 13.52
N SER A 127 6.96 20.02 13.82
CA SER A 127 7.55 21.17 14.53
C SER A 127 7.52 22.46 13.70
N VAL A 128 7.56 23.60 14.39
CA VAL A 128 7.91 24.90 13.78
C VAL A 128 9.40 24.95 13.44
N TRP A 129 10.24 24.34 14.28
CA TRP A 129 11.68 24.22 14.08
C TRP A 129 12.00 23.27 12.90
N PRO A 130 12.93 23.63 11.99
CA PRO A 130 13.23 22.81 10.82
C PRO A 130 13.79 21.44 11.16
N CYS A 131 13.24 20.38 10.56
CA CYS A 131 13.82 19.05 10.52
C CYS A 131 14.69 18.91 9.27
N LYS A 132 15.99 19.18 9.39
CA LYS A 132 16.98 19.10 8.31
C LYS A 132 17.90 17.89 8.52
N GLU A 133 18.10 17.12 7.46
CA GLU A 133 18.92 15.91 7.51
C GLU A 133 20.39 16.23 7.82
N GLY A 134 21.04 15.36 8.60
CA GLY A 134 22.40 15.56 9.13
C GLY A 134 22.53 16.68 10.16
N ARG A 135 21.52 17.57 10.28
CA ARG A 135 21.53 18.72 11.20
C ARG A 135 20.58 18.49 12.37
N SER A 136 19.27 18.53 12.18
CA SER A 136 18.29 18.35 13.26
C SER A 136 17.66 16.97 13.28
N TRP A 137 17.85 16.14 12.25
CA TRP A 137 17.57 14.71 12.31
C TRP A 137 18.57 13.89 11.49
N GLY A 138 18.53 12.56 11.68
CA GLY A 138 19.20 11.59 10.81
C GLY A 138 18.90 10.15 11.24
N ALA A 139 19.33 9.19 10.44
CA ALA A 139 19.22 7.76 10.74
C ALA A 139 20.61 7.12 10.95
N ARG A 140 20.66 6.04 11.73
CA ARG A 140 21.80 5.12 11.88
C ARG A 140 21.29 3.69 12.05
N ARG A 141 22.17 2.68 12.01
CA ARG A 141 21.87 1.24 11.94
C ARG A 141 20.54 0.75 12.57
N ASN A 142 20.23 1.15 13.81
CA ASN A 142 18.97 0.82 14.50
C ASN A 142 18.33 2.04 15.22
N GLU A 143 18.56 3.26 14.75
CA GLU A 143 17.99 4.48 15.35
C GLU A 143 17.62 5.54 14.31
N ILE A 144 16.54 6.26 14.58
CA ILE A 144 16.32 7.62 14.08
C ILE A 144 16.63 8.55 15.24
N TRP A 145 17.37 9.63 14.99
CA TRP A 145 17.60 10.67 15.98
C TRP A 145 17.07 12.01 15.52
N VAL A 146 16.60 12.81 16.47
CA VAL A 146 16.13 14.19 16.26
C VAL A 146 16.71 15.12 17.33
N SER A 147 16.75 16.42 17.05
CA SER A 147 17.34 17.43 17.94
C SER A 147 16.87 18.84 17.56
N ARG A 148 17.22 19.83 18.39
CA ARG A 148 17.00 21.27 18.11
C ARG A 148 15.53 21.63 17.85
N GLY A 149 14.61 20.98 18.56
CA GLY A 149 13.18 21.26 18.41
C GLY A 149 12.49 20.50 17.28
N CYS A 150 13.19 19.60 16.56
CA CYS A 150 12.59 18.82 15.46
C CYS A 150 11.60 17.77 15.99
N ASP A 151 10.37 17.84 15.48
CA ASP A 151 9.28 16.87 15.61
C ASP A 151 8.88 16.48 14.19
N GLY A 152 9.04 15.19 13.87
CA GLY A 152 8.85 14.67 12.53
C GLY A 152 8.28 13.25 12.50
N GLU A 153 7.56 12.98 11.41
CA GLU A 153 7.17 11.65 10.96
C GLU A 153 8.14 11.22 9.86
N PHE A 154 8.75 10.05 10.05
CA PHE A 154 9.79 9.50 9.19
C PHE A 154 9.31 8.21 8.54
N GLU A 155 9.32 8.16 7.22
CA GLU A 155 9.03 6.93 6.47
C GLU A 155 10.30 6.08 6.39
N VAL A 156 10.17 4.81 6.77
CA VAL A 156 11.23 3.80 6.66
C VAL A 156 10.89 2.88 5.48
N ALA A 157 11.84 2.69 4.58
CA ALA A 157 11.71 1.75 3.47
C ALA A 157 11.49 0.30 3.93
N ALA A 158 11.03 -0.53 2.98
CA ALA A 158 10.92 -1.97 3.17
C ALA A 158 12.29 -2.64 3.36
N GLU A 159 12.33 -3.72 4.14
CA GLU A 159 13.58 -4.44 4.48
C GLU A 159 14.03 -5.42 3.38
N ASP A 160 13.14 -5.75 2.44
CA ASP A 160 13.38 -6.63 1.29
C ASP A 160 14.11 -5.93 0.13
N GLY A 161 14.39 -4.63 0.26
CA GLY A 161 15.01 -3.82 -0.79
C GLY A 161 14.03 -3.22 -1.80
N SER A 162 12.71 -3.37 -1.64
CA SER A 162 11.72 -2.73 -2.51
C SER A 162 11.69 -1.20 -2.40
N GLY A 163 12.43 -0.63 -1.46
CA GLY A 163 12.55 0.81 -1.25
C GLY A 163 11.37 1.40 -0.47
N PHE A 164 11.05 2.66 -0.76
CA PHE A 164 9.89 3.33 -0.18
C PHE A 164 8.60 2.94 -0.92
N VAL A 165 7.46 3.11 -0.25
CA VAL A 165 6.16 2.83 -0.87
C VAL A 165 5.92 3.81 -2.03
N ALA A 166 5.56 3.28 -3.20
CA ALA A 166 5.30 4.03 -4.44
C ALA A 166 3.96 4.81 -4.43
N MET A 167 3.59 5.37 -3.28
CA MET A 167 2.43 6.25 -3.11
C MET A 167 2.89 7.71 -3.15
N PRO A 168 2.14 8.62 -3.82
CA PRO A 168 2.43 10.05 -3.81
C PRO A 168 2.53 10.60 -2.39
N ARG A 169 3.58 11.37 -2.09
CA ARG A 169 3.72 12.11 -0.84
C ARG A 169 3.20 13.52 -1.02
N MET A 170 2.55 14.06 0.00
CA MET A 170 1.93 15.39 -0.07
C MET A 170 2.29 16.22 1.16
N VAL A 171 2.62 17.49 0.93
CA VAL A 171 2.83 18.48 1.99
C VAL A 171 1.96 19.70 1.74
N THR A 172 1.15 20.07 2.73
CA THR A 172 0.45 21.37 2.73
C THR A 172 1.41 22.42 3.28
N CYS A 173 1.72 23.46 2.50
CA CYS A 173 2.55 24.56 2.96
C CYS A 173 1.83 25.91 2.74
N GLU A 174 1.80 26.74 3.78
CA GLU A 174 0.98 27.94 3.81
C GLU A 174 1.76 29.20 4.21
N SER A 175 1.89 30.18 3.32
CA SER A 175 2.23 31.55 3.70
C SER A 175 0.99 32.24 4.28
N LYS A 176 1.01 32.49 5.58
CA LYS A 176 -0.01 33.25 6.32
C LYS A 176 0.54 34.65 6.61
N LYS A 177 -0.29 35.68 6.41
CA LYS A 177 0.11 37.10 6.52
C LYS A 177 1.34 37.48 5.66
N GLY A 178 1.56 36.81 4.52
CA GLY A 178 2.71 37.04 3.64
C GLY A 178 4.04 36.43 4.11
N ALA A 179 4.14 35.93 5.35
CA ALA A 179 5.39 35.43 5.91
C ALA A 179 5.96 34.25 5.11
N ARG A 180 7.29 34.23 4.92
CA ARG A 180 7.98 33.06 4.34
C ARG A 180 7.93 31.89 5.32
N ARG A 181 7.55 30.72 4.81
CA ARG A 181 7.46 29.45 5.54
C ARG A 181 8.22 28.37 4.78
N THR A 182 8.70 27.39 5.52
CA THR A 182 9.32 26.17 4.98
C THR A 182 8.69 24.99 5.68
N CYS A 183 8.27 23.99 4.90
CA CYS A 183 7.61 22.78 5.36
C CYS A 183 8.51 21.58 5.03
N GLY A 184 9.08 20.98 6.07
CA GLY A 184 10.06 19.91 5.93
C GLY A 184 9.45 18.61 5.42
N ILE A 185 10.03 18.10 4.34
CA ILE A 185 9.77 16.80 3.71
C ILE A 185 11.00 16.49 2.84
N SER A 186 11.52 15.26 2.85
CA SER A 186 12.64 14.91 1.99
C SER A 186 12.20 14.96 0.52
N VAL A 187 12.97 15.58 -0.38
CA VAL A 187 12.68 15.58 -1.83
C VAL A 187 13.76 14.79 -2.55
N GLU A 188 13.36 13.83 -3.39
CA GLU A 188 14.28 12.92 -4.10
C GLU A 188 14.51 13.36 -5.54
N ARG A 189 13.44 13.80 -6.22
CA ARG A 189 13.48 14.18 -7.64
C ARG A 189 12.87 15.55 -7.92
N GLN A 190 11.64 15.80 -7.46
CA GLN A 190 10.88 16.98 -7.86
C GLN A 190 9.73 17.31 -6.89
N VAL A 191 9.26 18.56 -6.96
CA VAL A 191 8.02 18.99 -6.31
C VAL A 191 7.15 19.68 -7.36
N ARG A 192 5.84 19.44 -7.30
CA ARG A 192 4.85 20.17 -8.09
C ARG A 192 3.67 20.61 -7.24
N VAL A 193 2.99 21.68 -7.64
CA VAL A 193 1.69 22.04 -7.07
C VAL A 193 0.69 20.92 -7.40
N GLY A 194 0.09 20.33 -6.36
CA GLY A 194 -1.02 19.38 -6.51
C GLY A 194 -2.37 20.11 -6.48
N ARG A 195 -2.55 21.02 -5.52
CA ARG A 195 -3.77 21.83 -5.39
C ARG A 195 -3.45 23.19 -4.75
N GLN A 196 -3.79 24.28 -5.42
CA GLN A 196 -3.68 25.62 -4.84
C GLN A 196 -4.82 25.87 -3.85
N ILE A 197 -4.51 26.50 -2.72
CA ILE A 197 -5.42 26.81 -1.60
C ILE A 197 -5.57 28.33 -1.45
N SER A 198 -4.57 29.12 -1.85
CA SER A 198 -4.63 30.59 -1.88
C SER A 198 -5.36 31.13 -3.12
N LYS A 199 -6.00 32.30 -2.97
CA LYS A 199 -6.42 33.14 -4.10
C LYS A 199 -5.23 33.80 -4.81
N LYS A 200 -4.16 34.10 -4.06
CA LYS A 200 -2.87 34.53 -4.61
C LYS A 200 -2.21 33.33 -5.30
N GLU A 201 -1.72 33.54 -6.50
CA GLU A 201 -1.04 32.52 -7.30
C GLU A 201 0.21 31.97 -6.62
N CYS A 202 0.46 30.68 -6.85
CA CYS A 202 1.67 29.99 -6.44
C CYS A 202 2.60 29.79 -7.65
N VAL A 203 3.45 30.79 -7.93
CA VAL A 203 4.44 30.77 -9.02
C VAL A 203 5.80 30.29 -8.50
N GLU A 204 6.39 29.29 -9.16
CA GLU A 204 7.68 28.71 -8.77
C GLU A 204 8.83 29.73 -8.96
N GLY A 205 9.79 29.71 -8.05
CA GLY A 205 10.88 30.69 -7.98
C GLY A 205 10.48 32.06 -7.42
N GLN A 206 9.19 32.41 -7.41
CA GLN A 206 8.69 33.69 -6.92
C GLN A 206 8.02 33.57 -5.54
N THR A 207 6.88 32.87 -5.48
CA THR A 207 6.05 32.75 -4.27
C THR A 207 6.12 31.35 -3.63
N TRP A 208 6.76 30.40 -4.30
CA TRP A 208 7.14 29.11 -3.74
C TRP A 208 8.38 28.53 -4.45
N GLY A 209 8.95 27.48 -3.86
CA GLY A 209 10.00 26.67 -4.45
C GLY A 209 10.38 25.56 -3.48
N TRP A 210 11.45 24.82 -3.78
CA TRP A 210 11.82 23.63 -3.01
C TRP A 210 13.34 23.40 -2.96
N SER A 211 13.75 22.48 -2.10
CA SER A 211 15.07 21.88 -2.05
C SER A 211 14.96 20.45 -1.49
N ARG A 212 16.06 19.71 -1.38
CA ARG A 212 16.09 18.39 -0.74
C ARG A 212 15.45 18.34 0.67
N ASP A 213 15.48 19.48 1.40
CA ASP A 213 14.98 19.60 2.77
C ASP A 213 13.46 19.88 2.83
N GLY A 214 12.81 20.20 1.70
CA GLY A 214 11.37 20.43 1.59
C GLY A 214 10.98 21.69 0.81
N VAL A 215 9.73 22.10 1.00
CA VAL A 215 9.07 23.17 0.22
C VAL A 215 9.06 24.48 0.99
N TRP A 216 9.28 25.61 0.30
CA TRP A 216 9.06 26.95 0.84
C TRP A 216 7.96 27.70 0.11
N VAL A 217 7.28 28.59 0.83
CA VAL A 217 6.22 29.49 0.32
C VAL A 217 6.35 30.87 0.98
N ASN A 218 5.93 31.93 0.30
CA ASN A 218 5.93 33.34 0.75
C ASN A 218 4.77 34.10 0.10
N ASP A 219 4.62 35.37 0.47
CA ASP A 219 3.77 36.37 -0.19
C ASP A 219 2.30 35.96 -0.37
N GLY A 220 1.83 35.09 0.53
CA GLY A 220 0.45 34.63 0.58
C GLY A 220 0.13 33.38 -0.25
N CYS A 221 1.12 32.79 -0.95
CA CYS A 221 0.95 31.47 -1.59
C CYS A 221 0.67 30.39 -0.54
N ARG A 222 -0.36 29.57 -0.80
CA ARG A 222 -0.75 28.41 0.01
C ARG A 222 -1.17 27.30 -0.93
N ALA A 223 -0.54 26.14 -0.82
CA ALA A 223 -0.87 25.00 -1.65
C ALA A 223 -0.56 23.67 -0.96
N GLU A 224 -1.15 22.63 -1.51
CA GLU A 224 -0.79 21.25 -1.34
C GLU A 224 0.15 20.86 -2.47
N PHE A 225 1.35 20.40 -2.11
CA PHE A 225 2.42 20.05 -3.02
C PHE A 225 2.59 18.54 -3.06
N ILE A 226 2.72 17.98 -4.26
CA ILE A 226 3.05 16.57 -4.47
C ILE A 226 4.57 16.47 -4.62
N VAL A 227 5.16 15.57 -3.84
CA VAL A 227 6.61 15.42 -3.68
C VAL A 227 7.03 14.03 -4.09
N ASP A 228 7.98 13.99 -5.01
CA ASP A 228 8.70 12.79 -5.44
C ASP A 228 10.05 12.72 -4.73
#